data_AF-A0A0C3J795-F1
#
_entry.id   AF-A0A0C3J795-F1
#
_cell.length_a   1.000
_cell.length_b   1.000
_cell.length_c   1.000
_cell.angle_alpha   90.00
_cell.angle_beta   90.00
_cell.angle_gamma   90.00
#
_symmetry.space_group_name_H-M   'P 1'
#
loop_
_entity.id
_entity.type
_entity.pdbx_description
1 polymer ?
#
loop_
_entity_poly.entity_id
_entity_poly.type
_entity_poly.pdbx_seq_one_letter_code
_entity_poly.pdbx_strand_id
1 'polypeptide(L)'
;SLTMEEIHIRLGHIAPEAIRCHTPKDGTITGIKLDKAHSTMGACNSCEYAKATRKPIGKEHNPPCCEHLGDKVHTDLWGPSPVQ
;
A
#
# COMPACT_ATOMS: atom_id res chain seq x y z
N SER A 1 25.74 -8.93 -12.16
CA SER A 1 25.12 -8.24 -11.00
C SER A 1 23.90 -7.52 -11.52
N LEU A 2 22.92 -7.27 -10.66
CA LEU A 2 21.69 -6.56 -11.00
C LEU A 2 21.60 -5.27 -10.18
N THR A 3 21.00 -4.25 -10.77
CA THR A 3 20.66 -3.00 -10.10
C THR A 3 19.56 -3.22 -9.05
N MET A 4 19.41 -2.29 -8.11
CA MET A 4 18.34 -2.34 -7.12
C MET A 4 16.95 -2.40 -7.77
N GLU A 5 16.74 -1.67 -8.86
CA GLU A 5 15.47 -1.63 -9.60
C GLU A 5 15.15 -2.97 -10.27
N GLU A 6 16.13 -3.62 -10.91
CA GLU A 6 15.91 -4.93 -11.53
C GLU A 6 15.57 -6.00 -10.49
N ILE A 7 16.23 -5.99 -9.33
CA ILE A 7 15.95 -6.94 -8.24
C ILE A 7 14.56 -6.65 -7.65
N HIS A 8 14.23 -5.38 -7.42
CA HIS A 8 12.92 -4.95 -6.95
C HIS A 8 11.80 -5.48 -7.85
N ILE A 9 11.92 -5.34 -9.17
CA ILE A 9 10.91 -5.84 -10.13
C ILE A 9 10.86 -7.38 -10.13
N ARG A 10 12.01 -8.06 -10.22
CA ARG A 10 12.07 -9.53 -10.32
C ARG A 10 11.59 -10.24 -9.06
N LEU A 11 11.70 -9.61 -7.89
CA LEU A 11 11.23 -10.14 -6.61
C LEU A 11 9.79 -9.67 -6.26
N GLY A 12 9.03 -9.19 -7.25
CA GLY A 12 7.63 -8.83 -7.03
C GLY A 12 7.44 -7.52 -6.27
N HIS A 13 8.25 -6.52 -6.59
CA HIS A 13 8.19 -5.18 -6.00
C HIS A 13 8.48 -5.14 -4.49
N ILE A 14 9.31 -6.06 -3.99
CA ILE A 14 9.81 -6.03 -2.60
C ILE A 14 10.51 -4.70 -2.29
N ALA A 15 10.35 -4.22 -1.06
CA ALA A 15 10.98 -2.98 -0.60
C ALA A 15 12.52 -3.01 -0.79
N PRO A 16 13.14 -1.96 -1.35
CA PRO A 16 14.60 -1.88 -1.54
C PRO A 16 15.41 -2.11 -0.26
N GLU A 17 14.86 -1.77 0.90
CA GLU A 17 15.49 -2.02 2.20
C GLU A 17 15.58 -3.51 2.53
N ALA A 18 14.54 -4.28 2.28
CA ALA A 18 14.55 -5.73 2.47
C ALA A 18 15.59 -6.40 1.57
N ILE A 19 15.74 -5.93 0.32
CA ILE A 19 16.78 -6.40 -0.61
C ILE A 19 18.18 -6.10 -0.02
N ARG A 20 18.41 -4.89 0.50
CA ARG A 20 19.70 -4.51 1.11
C ARG A 20 20.04 -5.30 2.36
N CYS A 21 19.05 -5.71 3.14
CA CYS A 21 19.29 -6.55 4.32
C CYS A 21 19.57 -8.00 3.90
N HIS A 22 18.70 -8.60 3.09
CA HIS A 22 18.72 -10.04 2.88
C HIS A 22 19.64 -10.53 1.76
N THR A 23 20.15 -9.65 0.89
CA THR A 23 21.12 -10.04 -0.16
C THR A 23 22.56 -10.10 0.38
N PRO A 24 23.07 -9.09 1.12
CA PRO A 24 24.45 -9.07 1.60
C PRO A 24 24.64 -9.56 3.05
N LYS A 25 23.66 -9.36 3.94
CA LYS A 25 23.83 -9.64 5.39
C LYS A 25 23.39 -11.05 5.77
N ASP A 26 22.20 -11.44 5.35
CA ASP A 26 21.59 -12.69 5.84
C ASP A 26 21.73 -13.85 4.83
N GLY A 27 22.08 -13.55 3.58
CA GLY A 27 22.21 -14.54 2.51
C GLY A 27 20.89 -15.25 2.14
N THR A 28 19.74 -14.77 2.64
CA THR A 28 18.43 -15.37 2.40
C THR A 28 18.02 -15.27 0.93
N ILE A 29 18.42 -14.19 0.24
CA ILE A 29 18.24 -14.05 -1.20
C ILE A 29 19.50 -14.61 -1.88
N THR A 30 19.44 -15.87 -2.29
CA THR A 30 20.53 -16.56 -2.98
C THR A 30 20.43 -16.41 -4.50
N GLY A 31 21.55 -16.57 -5.20
CA GLY A 31 21.60 -16.53 -6.67
C GLY A 31 21.48 -15.13 -7.30
N ILE A 32 21.31 -14.07 -6.49
CA ILE A 32 21.23 -12.68 -6.94
C ILE A 32 22.38 -11.89 -6.33
N LYS A 33 23.08 -11.11 -7.16
CA LYS A 33 24.16 -10.22 -6.72
C LYS A 33 23.81 -8.77 -7.01
N LEU A 34 23.55 -8.00 -5.95
CA LEU A 34 23.31 -6.56 -6.05
C LEU A 34 24.58 -5.83 -6.53
N ASP A 35 24.43 -4.98 -7.54
CA ASP A 35 25.46 -4.04 -7.95
C ASP A 35 25.61 -2.92 -6.91
N LYS A 36 26.81 -2.79 -6.33
CA LYS A 36 27.10 -1.77 -5.32
C LYS A 36 27.01 -0.36 -5.88
N ALA A 37 27.35 -0.16 -7.16
CA ALA A 37 27.25 1.14 -7.83
C ALA A 37 25.79 1.57 -8.04
N HIS A 38 24.86 0.61 -8.11
CA HIS A 38 23.44 0.82 -8.32
C HIS A 38 22.61 0.22 -7.18
N SER A 39 23.06 0.47 -5.94
CA SER A 39 22.48 -0.07 -4.70
C SER A 39 21.28 0.72 -4.18
N THR A 40 20.86 1.75 -4.90
CA THR A 40 19.66 2.55 -4.63
C THR A 40 18.82 2.66 -5.90
N MET A 41 17.55 3.02 -5.74
CA MET A 41 16.65 3.31 -6.85
C MET A 41 15.74 4.48 -6.46
N GLY A 42 15.16 5.13 -7.48
CA GLY A 42 14.12 6.16 -7.29
C GLY A 42 12.75 5.56 -6.99
N ALA A 43 11.71 6.36 -7.21
CA ALA A 43 10.33 5.91 -7.13
C ALA A 43 10.02 4.85 -8.21
N CYS A 44 9.20 3.86 -7.87
CA CYS A 44 8.69 2.89 -8.82
C CYS A 44 7.23 3.22 -9.14
N ASN A 45 6.94 3.56 -10.40
CA ASN A 45 5.60 3.93 -10.86
C ASN A 45 4.56 2.83 -10.57
N SER A 46 4.92 1.56 -10.75
CA SER A 46 4.02 0.43 -10.46
C SER A 46 3.68 0.35 -8.96
N CYS A 47 4.65 0.59 -8.09
CA CYS A 47 4.41 0.62 -6.65
C CYS A 47 3.56 1.82 -6.23
N GLU A 48 3.79 2.99 -6.81
CA GLU A 48 2.97 4.17 -6.53
C GLU A 48 1.53 3.96 -6.95
N TYR A 49 1.32 3.40 -8.15
CA TYR A 49 -0.01 3.08 -8.66
C TYR A 49 -0.71 2.00 -7.83
N ALA A 50 0.01 0.95 -7.44
CA ALA A 50 -0.55 -0.18 -6.68
C ALA A 50 -0.81 0.15 -5.21
N LYS A 51 -0.15 1.17 -4.65
CA LYS A 51 -0.44 1.63 -3.29
C LYS A 51 -1.87 2.13 -3.22
N ALA A 52 -2.66 1.52 -2.34
CA ALA A 52 -3.99 1.99 -2.05
C ALA A 52 -3.91 3.47 -1.60
N THR A 53 -4.34 4.38 -2.48
CA THR A 53 -4.48 5.79 -2.14
C THR A 53 -5.68 5.93 -1.22
N ARG A 54 -5.45 5.81 0.09
CA ARG A 54 -6.49 6.12 1.07
C ARG A 54 -6.55 7.63 1.23
N LYS A 55 -7.71 8.23 0.93
CA LYS A 55 -8.01 9.58 1.43
C LYS A 55 -7.95 9.52 2.96
N PRO A 56 -7.23 10.45 3.62
CA PRO A 56 -7.24 10.49 5.08
C PRO A 56 -8.69 10.56 5.55
N ILE A 57 -9.05 9.73 6.54
CA ILE A 57 -10.35 9.85 7.17
C ILE A 57 -10.29 11.12 8.01
N GLY A 58 -11.27 12.01 7.82
CA GLY A 58 -11.41 13.21 8.63
C GLY A 58 -11.50 12.83 10.11
N LYS A 59 -10.74 13.53 10.96
CA LYS A 59 -10.82 13.34 12.42
C LYS A 59 -12.12 13.88 13.00
N GLU A 60 -12.72 14.84 12.29
CA GLU A 60 -13.94 15.52 12.68
C GLU A 60 -15.06 15.14 11.73
N HIS A 61 -16.27 15.06 12.28
CA HIS A 61 -17.48 14.80 11.52
C HIS A 61 -17.97 16.12 10.92
N ASN A 62 -18.13 16.16 9.60
CA ASN A 62 -18.71 17.32 8.90
C ASN A 62 -19.93 16.84 8.07
N PRO A 63 -21.15 17.30 8.41
CA PRO A 63 -21.49 18.29 9.44
C PRO A 63 -21.34 17.74 10.88
N PRO A 64 -21.31 18.59 11.92
CA PRO A 64 -21.28 18.15 13.31
C PRO A 64 -22.40 17.16 13.68
N CYS A 65 -22.22 16.43 14.78
CA CYS A 65 -23.26 15.56 15.32
C CYS A 65 -24.49 16.39 15.74
N CYS A 66 -25.69 15.86 15.51
CA CYS A 66 -26.92 16.48 16.00
C CYS A 66 -26.95 16.46 17.54
N GLU A 67 -27.44 17.53 18.14
CA GLU A 67 -27.46 17.71 19.59
C GLU A 67 -28.74 17.12 20.22
N HIS A 68 -29.85 17.10 19.49
CA HIS A 68 -31.13 16.62 20.00
C HIS A 68 -31.63 15.39 19.24
N LEU A 69 -32.37 14.56 19.98
CA LEU A 69 -33.05 13.40 19.39
C LEU A 69 -34.10 13.88 18.39
N GLY A 70 -34.03 13.37 17.16
CA GLY A 70 -34.98 13.67 16.10
C GLY A 70 -34.58 14.80 15.15
N ASP A 71 -33.47 15.53 15.42
CA ASP A 71 -32.94 16.58 14.53
C ASP A 71 -32.61 16.05 13.13
N LYS A 72 -32.25 14.75 13.04
CA LYS A 72 -31.93 14.08 11.79
C LYS A 72 -32.29 12.62 11.85
N VAL A 73 -32.96 12.15 10.80
CA VAL A 73 -33.28 10.73 10.58
C VAL A 73 -32.55 10.28 9.33
N HIS A 74 -31.68 9.28 9.47
CA HIS A 74 -31.08 8.59 8.33
C HIS A 74 -31.83 7.27 8.13
N THR A 75 -32.36 7.07 6.93
CA THR A 75 -33.00 5.82 6.52
C THR A 75 -32.32 5.38 5.24
N ASP A 76 -32.05 4.09 5.14
CA ASP A 76 -31.52 3.45 3.94
C ASP A 76 -32.30 2.16 3.69
N LEU A 77 -32.41 1.77 2.43
CA LEU A 77 -33.08 0.54 2.04
C LEU A 77 -32.04 -0.58 2.04
N TRP A 78 -32.26 -1.61 2.85
CA TRP A 78 -31.51 -2.84 2.65
C TRP A 78 -32.00 -3.60 1.43
N GLY A 79 -31.01 -4.03 0.64
CA GLY A 79 -31.17 -4.66 -0.66
C GLY A 79 -32.05 -5.92 -0.66
N PRO A 80 -32.22 -6.52 -1.85
CA PRO A 80 -33.45 -7.19 -2.22
C PRO A 80 -33.81 -8.31 -1.25
N SER A 81 -35.02 -8.22 -0.71
CA SER A 81 -35.62 -9.36 -0.01
C SER A 81 -35.80 -10.52 -0.99
N PRO A 82 -35.64 -11.76 -0.54
CA PRO A 82 -36.11 -12.92 -1.30
C PRO A 82 -37.57 -12.70 -1.69
N VAL A 83 -37.88 -12.93 -2.96
CA VAL A 83 -39.25 -12.98 -3.49
C VAL A 83 -39.64 -14.45 -3.64
N GLN A 84 -40.92 -14.77 -3.42
CA GLN A 84 -41.47 -16.11 -3.63
C GLN A 84 -41.85 -16.32 -5.10
#